data_AF-A0A272EPF9-F1
#
_entry.id   AF-A0A272EPF9-F1
#
_cell.length_a   1.000
_cell.length_b   1.000
_cell.length_c   1.000
_cell.angle_alpha   90.00
_cell.angle_beta   90.00
_cell.angle_gamma   90.00
#
_symmetry.space_group_name_H-M   'P 1'
#
loop_
_entity.id
_entity.type
_entity.pdbx_description
1 polymer ?
#
loop_
_entity_poly.entity_id
_entity_poly.type
_entity_poly.pdbx_seq_one_letter_code
_entity_poly.pdbx_strand_id
1 'polypeptide(L)'
;MLKGCIALLACLVVGEIVVYLLTLPLPGAVVGMALALGLLVWRGGEPPAELREASQGLLQYLSLLFVPAGVGLILHLDRLRSEWLALSVAVVGGALLTIALSALLLQRLVRRGGRTDD
;
A
#
# COMPACT_ATOMS: atom_id res chain seq x y z
N MET A 1 7.96 19.36 7.54
CA MET A 1 8.61 18.77 6.35
C MET A 1 9.79 17.82 6.65
N LEU A 2 11.02 18.28 6.92
CA LEU A 2 12.22 17.40 6.95
C LEU A 2 12.12 16.23 7.94
N LYS A 3 11.72 16.49 9.19
CA LYS A 3 11.55 15.45 10.21
C LYS A 3 10.52 14.39 9.80
N GLY A 4 9.43 14.81 9.15
CA GLY A 4 8.41 13.90 8.64
C GLY A 4 8.94 13.01 7.51
N CYS A 5 9.68 13.58 6.56
CA CYS A 5 10.32 12.80 5.49
C CYS A 5 11.33 11.79 6.05
N ILE A 6 12.15 12.19 7.01
CA ILE A 6 13.10 11.28 7.69
C ILE A 6 12.36 10.15 8.39
N ALA A 7 11.26 10.46 9.10
CA ALA A 7 10.45 9.43 9.75
C ALA A 7 9.86 8.44 8.74
N LEU A 8 9.30 8.93 7.62
CA LEU A 8 8.76 8.07 6.55
C LEU A 8 9.85 7.22 5.89
N LEU A 9 11.00 7.81 5.56
CA LEU A 9 12.12 7.10 4.94
C LEU A 9 12.76 6.09 5.90
N ALA A 10 12.92 6.42 7.17
CA ALA A 10 13.40 5.49 8.19
C ALA A 10 12.46 4.28 8.28
N CYS A 11 11.16 4.53 8.29
CA CYS A 11 10.15 3.50 8.30
C CYS A 11 10.19 2.61 7.04
N LEU A 12 10.40 3.23 5.87
CA LEU A 12 10.58 2.52 4.60
C LEU A 12 11.83 1.64 4.63
N VAL A 13 12.97 2.16 5.09
CA VAL A 13 14.23 1.41 5.20
C VAL A 13 14.08 0.23 6.15
N VAL A 14 13.44 0.42 7.31
CA VAL A 14 13.17 -0.68 8.24
C VAL A 14 12.23 -1.72 7.60
N GLY A 15 11.19 -1.29 6.89
CA GLY A 15 10.30 -2.18 6.14
C GLY A 15 11.03 -2.99 5.08
N GLU A 16 11.95 -2.37 4.34
CA GLU A 16 12.77 -3.04 3.34
C GLU A 16 13.74 -4.06 3.98
N ILE A 17 14.37 -3.70 5.10
CA ILE A 17 15.22 -4.62 5.87
C ILE A 17 14.39 -5.84 6.31
N VAL A 18 13.18 -5.63 6.84
CA VAL A 18 12.29 -6.73 7.25
C VAL A 18 11.92 -7.60 6.05
N VAL A 19 11.53 -7.02 4.92
CA VAL A 19 11.20 -7.76 3.70
C VAL A 19 12.39 -8.58 3.22
N TYR A 20 13.59 -7.98 3.22
CA TYR A 20 14.82 -8.64 2.81
C TYR A 20 15.18 -9.81 3.73
N LEU A 21 15.13 -9.61 5.05
CA LEU A 21 15.46 -10.66 6.03
C LEU A 21 14.45 -11.81 6.03
N LEU A 22 13.15 -11.51 5.88
CA LEU A 22 12.08 -12.51 5.92
C LEU A 22 11.74 -13.07 4.53
N THR A 23 12.41 -12.61 3.48
CA THR A 23 12.14 -13.00 2.07
C THR A 23 10.66 -12.86 1.69
N LEU A 24 10.03 -11.79 2.16
CA LEU A 24 8.60 -11.55 1.95
C LEU A 24 8.32 -11.18 0.49
N PRO A 25 7.26 -11.73 -0.16
CA PRO A 25 6.87 -11.37 -1.52
C PRO A 25 6.08 -10.05 -1.56
N LEU A 26 6.53 -9.04 -0.81
CA LEU A 26 5.89 -7.73 -0.73
C LEU A 26 6.93 -6.61 -0.87
N PRO A 27 6.58 -5.45 -1.45
CA PRO A 27 7.46 -4.28 -1.42
C PRO A 27 7.70 -3.80 0.02
N GLY A 28 8.94 -3.44 0.37
CA GLY A 28 9.27 -2.89 1.70
C GLY A 28 8.48 -1.64 2.07
N ALA A 29 8.03 -0.86 1.08
CA ALA A 29 7.15 0.28 1.28
C ALA A 29 5.83 -0.07 1.98
N VAL A 30 5.23 -1.23 1.68
CA VAL A 30 3.97 -1.68 2.32
C VAL A 30 4.21 -2.02 3.79
N VAL A 31 5.32 -2.70 4.09
CA VAL A 31 5.71 -3.04 5.46
C VAL A 31 6.08 -1.77 6.24
N GLY A 32 6.80 -0.84 5.62
CA GLY A 32 7.08 0.48 6.19
C GLY A 32 5.79 1.25 6.50
N MET A 33 4.79 1.24 5.62
CA MET A 33 3.50 1.88 5.92
C MET A 33 2.80 1.23 7.12
N ALA A 34 2.79 -0.10 7.20
CA ALA A 34 2.22 -0.82 8.35
C ALA A 34 2.97 -0.51 9.64
N LEU A 35 4.30 -0.40 9.59
CA LEU A 35 5.14 -0.03 10.73
C LEU A 35 4.86 1.41 11.19
N ALA A 36 4.74 2.35 10.25
CA ALA A 36 4.39 3.74 10.57
C ALA A 36 3.03 3.80 11.27
N LEU A 37 2.02 3.10 10.72
CA LEU A 37 0.70 2.99 11.32
C LEU A 37 0.77 2.37 12.72
N GLY A 38 1.52 1.29 12.91
CA GLY A 38 1.70 0.65 14.20
C GLY A 38 2.32 1.58 15.24
N LEU A 39 3.33 2.37 14.86
CA LEU A 39 3.94 3.38 15.73
C LEU A 39 2.96 4.51 16.08
N LEU A 40 2.13 4.95 15.13
CA LEU A 40 1.09 5.94 15.36
C LEU A 40 0.01 5.43 16.34
N VAL A 41 -0.45 4.20 16.15
CA VAL A 41 -1.41 3.55 17.04
C VAL A 41 -0.83 3.39 18.44
N TRP A 42 0.43 2.92 18.56
CA TRP A 42 1.11 2.77 19.85
C TRP A 42 1.30 4.10 20.58
N ARG A 43 1.54 5.20 19.85
CA ARG A 43 1.65 6.54 20.43
C ARG A 43 0.32 7.08 20.97
N GLY A 44 -0.82 6.56 20.52
CA GLY A 44 -2.15 6.87 21.07
C GLY A 44 -2.62 8.31 20.86
N GLY A 45 -2.26 8.96 19.74
CA GLY A 45 -2.65 10.35 19.47
C GLY A 45 -2.56 10.76 18.00
N GLU A 46 -2.86 12.02 17.71
CA GLU A 46 -2.83 12.55 16.34
C GLU A 46 -1.43 12.46 15.71
N PRO A 47 -1.32 12.35 14.37
CA PRO A 47 -0.03 12.40 13.68
C PRO A 47 0.71 13.70 13.99
N PRO A 48 2.05 13.67 14.17
CA PRO A 48 2.83 14.89 14.22
C PRO A 48 2.56 15.75 12.99
N ALA A 49 2.41 17.07 13.18
CA ALA A 49 2.15 18.00 12.08
C ALA A 49 3.20 17.85 10.96
N GLU A 50 4.47 17.64 11.32
CA GLU A 50 5.56 17.49 10.34
C GLU A 50 5.43 16.21 9.49
N LEU A 51 4.89 15.13 10.07
CA LEU A 51 4.64 13.85 9.38
C LEU A 51 3.46 13.99 8.41
N ARG A 52 2.39 14.66 8.85
CA ARG A 52 1.24 14.97 8.02
C ARG A 52 1.63 15.83 6.82
N GLU A 53 2.37 16.91 7.07
CA GLU A 53 2.87 17.81 6.02
C GLU A 53 3.73 17.05 5.00
N ALA A 54 4.68 16.23 5.47
CA ALA A 54 5.57 15.45 4.61
C ALA A 54 4.80 14.44 3.75
N SER A 55 3.84 13.72 4.34
CA SER A 55 2.99 12.79 3.60
C SER A 55 2.16 13.51 2.54
N GLN A 56 1.50 14.63 2.88
CA GLN A 56 0.71 15.42 1.93
C GLN A 56 1.55 15.98 0.78
N GLY A 57 2.77 16.46 1.08
CA GLY A 57 3.72 16.89 0.06
C GLY A 57 4.08 15.75 -0.91
N LEU A 58 4.39 14.56 -0.37
CA LEU A 58 4.72 13.40 -1.21
C LEU A 58 3.53 12.93 -2.05
N LEU A 59 2.32 12.96 -1.49
CA LEU A 59 1.09 12.64 -2.21
C LEU A 59 0.84 13.58 -3.40
N GLN A 60 1.19 14.87 -3.31
CA GLN A 60 1.07 15.79 -4.45
C GLN A 60 2.00 15.40 -5.62
N TYR A 61 3.18 14.86 -5.31
CA TYR A 61 4.16 14.42 -6.31
C TYR A 61 4.07 12.93 -6.65
N LEU A 62 3.01 12.24 -6.22
CA LEU A 62 2.86 10.80 -6.40
C LEU A 62 2.83 10.40 -7.88
N SER A 63 2.28 11.26 -8.75
CA SER A 63 2.37 11.08 -10.21
C SER A 63 3.82 10.99 -10.72
N LEU A 64 4.74 11.78 -10.15
CA LEU A 64 6.17 11.73 -10.49
C LEU A 64 6.80 10.40 -10.03
N LEU A 65 6.39 9.89 -8.87
CA LEU A 65 6.87 8.61 -8.34
C LEU A 65 6.39 7.40 -9.15
N PHE A 66 5.29 7.54 -9.91
CA PHE A 66 4.83 6.51 -10.83
C PHE A 66 5.54 6.53 -12.20
N VAL A 67 6.23 7.62 -12.56
CA VAL A 67 6.96 7.70 -13.83
C VAL A 67 8.02 6.59 -13.94
N PRO A 68 8.90 6.33 -12.95
CA PRO A 68 9.86 5.23 -13.02
C PRO A 68 9.21 3.86 -13.22
N ALA A 69 8.09 3.59 -12.53
CA ALA A 69 7.34 2.34 -12.69
C ALA A 69 6.77 2.20 -14.11
N GLY A 70 6.22 3.30 -14.66
CA GLY A 70 5.72 3.34 -16.04
C GLY A 70 6.82 3.15 -17.09
N VAL A 71 7.97 3.80 -16.92
CA VAL A 71 9.12 3.64 -17.85
C VAL A 71 9.67 2.20 -17.80
N GLY A 72 9.72 1.58 -16.63
CA GLY A 72 10.10 0.16 -16.50
C GLY A 72 9.15 -0.78 -17.27
N LEU A 73 7.86 -0.46 -17.31
CA LEU A 73 6.87 -1.20 -18.10
C LEU A 73 7.07 -1.00 -19.62
N ILE A 74 7.48 0.21 -20.03
CA ILE A 74 7.75 0.53 -21.45
C ILE A 74 8.86 -0.37 -22.03
N LEU A 75 9.85 -0.76 -21.22
CA LEU A 75 10.92 -1.66 -21.64
C LEU A 75 10.43 -3.06 -22.05
N HIS A 76 9.22 -3.44 -21.64
CA HIS A 76 8.61 -4.76 -21.91
C HIS A 76 7.33 -4.64 -22.75
N LEU A 77 7.18 -3.58 -23.55
CA LEU A 77 5.97 -3.31 -24.33
C LEU A 77 5.58 -4.44 -25.29
N ASP A 78 6.55 -5.14 -25.89
CA ASP A 78 6.24 -6.23 -26.82
C ASP A 78 5.49 -7.38 -26.14
N ARG A 79 5.91 -7.75 -24.92
CA ARG A 79 5.19 -8.73 -24.09
C ARG A 79 3.80 -8.22 -23.73
N LEU A 80 3.72 -6.97 -23.29
CA LEU A 80 2.46 -6.32 -22.91
C LEU A 80 1.47 -6.30 -24.07
N ARG A 81 1.93 -6.04 -25.29
CA ARG A 81 1.11 -6.06 -26.51
C ARG A 81 0.67 -7.47 -26.88
N SER A 82 1.50 -8.48 -26.70
CA SER A 82 1.12 -9.86 -27.01
C SER A 82 0.07 -10.42 -26.05
N GLU A 83 0.08 -9.98 -24.79
CA GLU A 83 -0.75 -10.53 -23.71
C GLU A 83 -1.77 -9.52 -23.16
N TRP A 84 -2.01 -8.40 -23.84
CA TRP A 84 -2.82 -7.29 -23.35
C TRP A 84 -4.23 -7.71 -22.90
N LEU A 85 -4.86 -8.64 -23.62
CA LEU A 85 -6.18 -9.19 -23.29
C LEU A 85 -6.15 -9.98 -21.99
N ALA A 86 -5.19 -10.89 -21.84
CA ALA A 86 -5.04 -11.70 -20.64
C ALA A 86 -4.72 -10.81 -19.41
N LEU A 87 -3.81 -9.84 -19.57
CA LEU A 87 -3.48 -8.87 -18.53
C LEU A 87 -4.69 -8.01 -18.13
N SER A 88 -5.46 -7.50 -19.10
CA SER A 88 -6.63 -6.67 -18.82
C SER A 88 -7.69 -7.44 -18.05
N VAL A 89 -7.98 -8.68 -18.46
CA VAL A 89 -8.92 -9.56 -17.77
C VAL A 89 -8.41 -9.91 -16.37
N ALA A 90 -7.12 -10.22 -16.22
CA ALA A 90 -6.52 -10.53 -14.92
C ALA A 90 -6.58 -9.34 -13.94
N VAL A 91 -6.25 -8.12 -14.40
CA VAL A 91 -6.27 -6.92 -13.57
C VAL A 91 -7.70 -6.52 -13.21
N VAL A 92 -8.59 -6.37 -14.21
CA VAL A 92 -9.96 -5.90 -13.96
C VAL A 92 -10.76 -6.98 -13.22
N GLY A 93 -10.68 -8.23 -13.69
CA GLY A 93 -11.34 -9.36 -13.04
C GLY A 93 -10.82 -9.61 -11.64
N GLY A 94 -9.50 -9.58 -11.44
CA GLY A 94 -8.87 -9.74 -10.13
C GLY A 94 -9.22 -8.63 -9.16
N ALA A 95 -9.26 -7.37 -9.61
CA ALA A 95 -9.66 -6.24 -8.78
C ALA A 95 -11.13 -6.35 -8.36
N LEU A 96 -12.05 -6.60 -9.31
CA LEU A 96 -13.47 -6.79 -9.02
C LEU A 96 -13.71 -7.96 -8.08
N LEU A 97 -13.03 -9.09 -8.30
CA LEU A 97 -13.12 -10.26 -7.44
C LEU A 97 -12.63 -9.95 -6.03
N THR A 98 -11.49 -9.28 -5.89
CA THR A 98 -10.91 -8.91 -4.59
C THR A 98 -11.84 -7.97 -3.82
N ILE A 99 -12.43 -6.98 -4.49
CA ILE A 99 -13.41 -6.06 -3.89
C ILE A 99 -14.66 -6.84 -3.45
N ALA A 100 -15.22 -7.67 -4.31
CA ALA A 100 -16.41 -8.46 -4.00
C ALA A 100 -16.18 -9.41 -2.82
N LEU A 101 -15.07 -10.15 -2.82
CA LEU A 101 -14.70 -11.05 -1.72
C LEU A 101 -14.47 -10.29 -0.41
N SER A 102 -13.75 -9.17 -0.46
CA SER A 102 -13.51 -8.32 0.72
C SER A 102 -14.82 -7.78 1.30
N ALA A 103 -15.72 -7.30 0.43
CA ALA A 103 -17.03 -6.82 0.84
C ALA A 103 -17.90 -7.94 1.45
N LEU A 104 -17.93 -9.13 0.85
CA LEU A 104 -18.66 -10.29 1.36
C LEU A 104 -18.11 -10.77 2.72
N LEU A 105 -16.78 -10.82 2.87
CA LEU A 105 -16.13 -11.18 4.12
C LEU A 105 -16.49 -10.18 5.23
N LEU A 106 -16.41 -8.88 4.93
CA LEU A 106 -16.79 -7.83 5.87
C LEU A 106 -18.28 -7.96 6.27
N GLN A 107 -19.18 -8.15 5.31
CA GLN A 107 -20.60 -8.35 5.58
C GLN A 107 -20.86 -9.59 6.45
N ARG A 108 -20.14 -10.69 6.21
CA ARG A 108 -20.25 -11.92 7.03
C ARG A 108 -19.74 -11.72 8.45
N LEU A 109 -18.62 -11.02 8.62
CA LEU A 109 -18.05 -10.71 9.94
C LEU A 109 -18.97 -9.79 10.74
N VAL A 110 -19.49 -8.72 10.12
CA VAL A 110 -20.44 -7.80 10.76
C VAL A 110 -21.75 -8.52 11.13
N ARG A 111 -22.30 -9.36 10.24
CA ARG A 111 -23.51 -10.16 10.55
C ARG A 111 -23.29 -11.17 11.67
N ARG A 112 -22.07 -11.68 11.87
CA ARG A 112 -21.74 -12.58 12.99
C ARG A 112 -21.49 -11.83 14.29
N GLY A 113 -20.96 -10.61 14.24
CA GLY A 113 -20.73 -9.77 15.41
C GLY A 113 -22.00 -9.20 16.04
N GLY A 114 -23.07 -9.00 15.26
CA GLY A 114 -24.36 -8.49 15.73
C GLY A 114 -25.25 -9.47 16.52
N ARG A 115 -24.68 -10.50 17.16
CA ARG A 115 -25.41 -11.47 18.01
C ARG A 115 -24.79 -11.59 19.41
N THR A 116 -24.24 -10.49 19.92
CA THR A 116 -23.64 -10.44 21.27
C THR A 116 -23.93 -9.14 22.04
N ASP A 117 -24.89 -8.33 21.58
CA ASP A 117 -25.43 -7.19 22.34
C ASP A 117 -26.96 -7.37 22.45
N ASP A 118 -27.38 -8.29 23.32
CA ASP A 118 -28.69 -8.28 24.01
C ASP A 118 -28.43 -8.37 25.52
#